data_AF-A0A258L5K7-F1
#
_entry.id   AF-A0A258L5K7-F1
#
_cell.length_a   1.000
_cell.length_b   1.000
_cell.length_c   1.000
_cell.angle_alpha   90.00
_cell.angle_beta   90.00
_cell.angle_gamma   90.00
#
_symmetry.space_group_name_H-M   'P 1'
#
loop_
_entity.id
_entity.type
_entity.pdbx_description
1 polymer ?
#
loop_
_entity_poly.entity_id
_entity_poly.type
_entity_poly.pdbx_seq_one_letter_code
_entity_poly.pdbx_strand_id
1 'polypeptide(L)' 'MEKGDVIAFAEKIVRLDSDACGEIVHSLMLARALSKVVRGLDKLARDDDHRDLAQQALKNLGFN' A
#
# COMPACT_ATOMS: atom_id res chain seq x y z
N MET A 1 -2.34 5.19 18.06
CA MET A 1 -3.80 5.03 17.98
C MET A 1 -4.30 4.82 19.39
N GLU A 2 -5.24 5.64 19.82
CA GLU A 2 -5.78 5.54 21.17
C GLU A 2 -6.84 4.45 21.24
N LYS A 3 -7.12 3.93 22.44
CA LYS A 3 -8.10 2.85 22.64
C LYS A 3 -9.50 3.24 22.10
N GLY A 4 -9.88 4.51 22.19
CA GLY A 4 -11.14 5.03 21.67
C GLY A 4 -11.24 4.94 20.13
N ASP A 5 -10.15 5.25 19.43
CA ASP A 5 -10.09 5.18 17.96
C ASP A 5 -10.30 3.75 17.46
N VAL A 6 -9.71 2.77 18.15
CA VAL A 6 -9.81 1.35 17.82
C VAL A 6 -11.27 0.88 17.93
N ILE A 7 -11.97 1.28 19.00
CA ILE A 7 -13.37 0.89 19.24
C ILE A 7 -14.27 1.51 18.18
N ALA A 8 -14.14 2.82 17.92
CA ALA A 8 -14.94 3.51 16.91
C ALA A 8 -14.70 2.94 15.49
N PHE A 9 -13.48 2.50 15.19
CA PHE A 9 -13.18 1.82 13.93
C PHE A 9 -13.83 0.43 13.85
N ALA A 10 -13.76 -0.37 14.93
CA ALA A 10 -14.38 -1.68 14.97
C ALA A 10 -15.92 -1.61 14.80
N GLU A 11 -16.58 -0.65 15.45
CA GLU A 11 -18.03 -0.44 15.30
C GLU A 11 -18.43 -0.09 13.85
N LYS A 12 -17.60 0.69 13.14
CA LYS A 12 -17.82 1.00 11.73
C LYS A 12 -17.70 -0.23 10.85
N ILE A 13 -16.66 -1.05 11.07
CA ILE A 13 -16.43 -2.29 10.32
C ILE A 13 -17.60 -3.27 10.48
N VAL A 14 -18.11 -3.46 11.71
CA VAL A 14 -19.22 -4.40 11.98
C VAL A 14 -20.53 -3.97 11.29
N ARG A 15 -20.68 -2.69 10.95
CA ARG A 15 -21.87 -2.16 10.24
C ARG A 15 -21.77 -2.26 8.72
N LEU A 16 -20.60 -2.62 8.17
CA LEU A 16 -20.44 -2.82 6.74
C LEU A 16 -20.93 -4.22 6.36
N ASP A 17 -21.50 -4.36 5.16
CA ASP A 17 -21.75 -5.68 4.60
C ASP A 17 -20.42 -6.39 4.26
N SER A 18 -20.51 -7.70 4.03
CA SER A 18 -19.35 -8.57 3.76
C SER A 18 -18.56 -8.13 2.54
N ASP A 19 -19.23 -7.57 1.54
CA ASP A 19 -18.65 -7.23 0.26
C ASP A 19 -17.81 -5.96 0.39
N ALA A 20 -18.35 -4.93 1.05
CA ALA A 20 -17.62 -3.72 1.40
C ALA A 20 -16.40 -4.01 2.30
N CYS A 21 -16.54 -4.92 3.27
CA CYS A 21 -15.39 -5.38 4.06
C CYS A 21 -14.33 -6.07 3.19
N GLY A 22 -14.76 -6.92 2.25
CA GLY A 22 -13.89 -7.59 1.29
C GLY A 22 -13.10 -6.62 0.42
N GLU A 23 -13.76 -5.59 -0.12
CA GLU A 23 -13.13 -4.55 -0.93
C GLU A 23 -12.09 -3.73 -0.15
N ILE A 24 -12.39 -3.38 1.10
CA ILE A 24 -11.46 -2.67 1.99
C ILE A 24 -10.22 -3.53 2.25
N VAL A 25 -10.40 -4.80 2.63
CA VAL A 25 -9.28 -5.71 2.89
C VAL A 25 -8.43 -5.90 1.63
N HIS A 26 -9.07 -6.12 0.48
CA HIS A 26 -8.37 -6.26 -0.80
C HIS A 26 -7.56 -5.00 -1.15
N SER A 27 -8.15 -3.81 -1.00
CA SER A 27 -7.47 -2.53 -1.24
C SER A 27 -6.27 -2.34 -0.31
N LEU A 28 -6.40 -2.72 0.98
CA LEU A 28 -5.30 -2.67 1.94
C LEU A 28 -4.18 -3.67 1.59
N MET A 29 -4.53 -4.86 1.11
CA MET A 29 -3.56 -5.86 0.64
C MET A 29 -2.79 -5.36 -0.58
N LEU A 30 -3.49 -4.76 -1.56
CA LEU A 30 -2.87 -4.13 -2.73
C LEU A 30 -1.94 -2.99 -2.32
N ALA A 31 -2.37 -2.10 -1.44
CA ALA A 31 -1.53 -1.01 -0.93
C ALA A 31 -0.26 -1.54 -0.23
N ARG A 32 -0.40 -2.61 0.56
CA ARG A 32 0.75 -3.27 1.21
C ARG A 32 1.71 -3.90 0.20
N ALA A 33 1.19 -4.55 -0.84
CA ALA A 33 2.00 -5.13 -1.90
C ALA A 33 2.75 -4.02 -2.67
N LEU A 34 2.05 -2.96 -3.05
CA LEU A 34 2.63 -1.80 -3.71
C LEU A 34 3.75 -1.17 -2.87
N SER A 35 3.55 -0.99 -1.57
CA SER A 35 4.59 -0.45 -0.67
C SER A 35 5.86 -1.30 -0.67
N LYS A 36 5.75 -2.64 -0.73
CA LYS A 36 6.93 -3.52 -0.84
C LYS A 36 7.63 -3.38 -2.18
N VAL A 37 6.87 -3.30 -3.27
CA VAL A 37 7.41 -3.12 -4.64
C VAL A 37 8.16 -1.80 -4.74
N VAL A 38 7.57 -0.69 -4.30
CA VAL A 38 8.20 0.64 -4.31
C VAL A 38 9.52 0.63 -3.53
N ARG A 39 9.55 0.03 -2.33
CA ARG A 39 10.81 -0.11 -1.57
C ARG A 39 11.87 -0.95 -2.28
N GLY A 40 11.47 -1.93 -3.08
CA GLY A 40 12.38 -2.72 -3.89
C GLY A 40 12.97 -1.90 -5.03
N LEU A 41 12.11 -1.14 -5.72
CA LEU A 41 12.50 -0.23 -6.79
C LEU A 41 13.42 0.89 -6.27
N ASP A 42 13.14 1.48 -5.10
CA ASP A 42 14.01 2.49 -4.47
C ASP A 42 15.43 1.97 -4.19
N LYS A 43 15.55 0.68 -3.87
CA LYS A 43 16.86 0.04 -3.67
C LYS A 43 17.56 -0.19 -4.99
N LEU A 44 16.86 -0.71 -6.00
CA LEU A 44 17.40 -0.93 -7.35
C LEU A 44 17.74 0.38 -8.06
N ALA A 45 17.05 1.48 -7.75
CA ALA A 45 17.36 2.82 -8.26
C ALA A 45 18.73 3.35 -7.80
N ARG A 46 19.36 2.70 -6.82
CA ARG A 46 20.72 3.01 -6.33
C ARG A 46 21.78 2.06 -6.88
N ASP A 47 21.36 1.02 -7.61
CA ASP A 47 22.22 0.03 -8.23
C ASP A 47 22.51 0.46 -9.67
N ASP A 48 23.78 0.56 -10.06
CA ASP A 48 24.17 1.09 -11.38
C ASP A 48 23.66 0.22 -12.56
N ASP A 49 23.46 -1.08 -12.35
CA ASP A 49 23.01 -1.99 -13.42
C ASP A 49 21.52 -1.86 -13.73
N HIS A 50 20.73 -1.38 -12.76
CA HIS A 50 19.27 -1.40 -12.81
C HIS A 50 18.62 -0.04 -12.50
N ARG A 51 19.43 1.00 -12.28
CA ARG A 51 19.00 2.34 -11.89
C ARG A 51 17.92 2.90 -12.80
N ASP A 52 18.20 2.97 -14.10
CA ASP A 52 17.34 3.69 -15.05
C ASP A 52 15.97 3.02 -15.18
N LEU A 53 15.95 1.68 -15.20
CA LEU A 53 14.72 0.88 -15.22
C LEU A 53 13.90 1.08 -13.94
N ALA A 54 14.55 1.04 -12.77
CA ALA A 54 13.88 1.20 -11.49
C ALA A 54 13.32 2.61 -11.30
N GLN A 55 14.06 3.65 -11.71
CA GLN A 55 13.59 5.04 -11.68
C GLN A 55 12.40 5.26 -12.63
N GLN A 56 12.45 4.68 -13.84
CA GLN A 56 11.33 4.77 -14.77
C GLN A 56 10.07 4.07 -14.23
N ALA A 57 10.23 2.92 -13.57
CA ALA A 57 9.12 2.21 -12.93
C ALA A 57 8.50 3.04 -11.78
N LEU A 58 9.32 3.66 -10.92
CA LEU A 58 8.85 4.55 -9.85
C LEU A 58 8.06 5.75 -10.42
N LYS A 59 8.60 6.39 -11.47
CA LYS A 59 7.94 7.52 -12.15
C LYS A 59 6.58 7.14 -12.73
N ASN A 60 6.48 5.97 -13.38
CA ASN A 60 5.21 5.48 -13.94
C ASN A 60 4.17 5.17 -12.85
N LEU A 61 4.65 4.79 -11.65
CA LEU A 61 3.81 4.59 -10.47
C LEU A 61 3.45 5.90 -9.73
N GLY A 62 3.94 7.06 -10.20
CA GLY A 62 3.70 8.36 -9.60
C GLY A 62 4.60 8.70 -8.41
N PHE A 63 5.69 7.97 -8.22
CA PHE A 63 6.72 8.25 -7.22
C PHE A 63 7.86 9.07 -7.86
N ASN A 64 8.43 10.00 -7.09
CA ASN A 64 9.58 10.82 -7.50
C ASN A 64 10.89 10.09 -7.25
#